data_AF-A0A431KEF5-F1
#
_entry.id   AF-A0A431KEF5-F1
#
_cell.length_a   1.000
_cell.length_b   1.000
_cell.length_c   1.000
_cell.angle_alpha   90.00
_cell.angle_beta   90.00
_cell.angle_gamma   90.00
#
_symmetry.space_group_name_H-M   'P 1'
#
loop_
_entity.id
_entity.type
_entity.pdbx_description
1 polymer ?
#
loop_
_entity_poly.entity_id
_entity_poly.type
_entity_poly.pdbx_seq_one_letter_code
_entity_poly.pdbx_strand_id
1 'polypeptide(L)'
;MSLDLAHLNPVQIMMGILGGSAVVFTALEGLLIGKRAGGEPYDWRAFWTTVRINLLRVVAESIPMGVVLGVALPFGAWMYEHRLWTVPMNTWWGWVAMFFCTEFFYYWLHRAGHRIRWYWASHAIHHTGNQYNLAAAFRQSVTGKISGGFVFFAPQCLLGFSPDAVLISYGVNLVYQFWIHTDLIHKIPFIEGILNTPSAHRVHHAANVEYLDCNYGGTIMLFDHLFGTYVPEKEGVPIRYGLVKSMTTYSAIKVCFFEWANILRDVLRARSLKDALGYAFGPPGWAPEGRGLTTDALRRQMQAATGSPTGAPTDEMLDRMAASVAAAPDLNNRSPAPVR
;
A
#
# COMPACT_ATOMS: atom_id res chain seq x y z
N MET A 1 20.89 -16.92 -27.48
CA MET A 1 21.45 -15.66 -26.97
C MET A 1 22.15 -15.99 -25.66
N SER A 2 23.47 -16.22 -25.70
CA SER A 2 24.27 -16.47 -24.48
C SER A 2 24.33 -15.17 -23.70
N LEU A 3 23.82 -15.16 -22.47
CA LEU A 3 24.02 -14.06 -21.53
C LEU A 3 25.52 -14.02 -21.20
N ASP A 4 26.23 -13.07 -21.78
CA ASP A 4 27.64 -12.85 -21.48
C ASP A 4 27.76 -12.18 -20.10
N LEU A 5 27.96 -13.01 -19.07
CA LEU A 5 28.07 -12.56 -17.69
C LEU A 5 29.37 -11.77 -17.43
N ALA A 6 30.32 -11.73 -18.38
CA ALA A 6 31.61 -11.07 -18.23
C ALA A 6 31.54 -9.52 -18.28
N HIS A 7 30.38 -8.95 -18.63
CA HIS A 7 30.20 -7.50 -18.81
C HIS A 7 29.28 -6.84 -17.77
N LEU A 8 28.87 -7.55 -16.71
CA LEU A 8 28.04 -6.94 -15.66
C LEU A 8 28.88 -6.04 -14.76
N ASN A 9 28.42 -4.81 -14.55
CA ASN A 9 29.03 -3.91 -13.57
C ASN A 9 28.69 -4.36 -12.12
N PRO A 10 29.44 -3.91 -11.10
CA PRO A 10 29.22 -4.32 -9.71
C PRO A 10 27.79 -4.08 -9.21
N VAL A 11 27.11 -3.02 -9.66
CA VAL A 11 25.73 -2.71 -9.30
C VAL A 11 24.78 -3.77 -9.89
N GLN A 12 24.96 -4.14 -11.15
CA GLN A 12 24.17 -5.19 -11.80
C GLN A 12 24.38 -6.55 -11.13
N ILE A 13 25.61 -6.88 -10.76
CA ILE A 13 25.93 -8.11 -10.00
C ILE A 13 25.22 -8.09 -8.64
N MET A 14 25.34 -7.00 -7.89
CA MET A 14 24.68 -6.85 -6.59
C MET A 14 23.15 -6.95 -6.70
N MET A 15 22.54 -6.28 -7.68
CA MET A 15 21.09 -6.38 -7.92
C MET A 15 20.67 -7.79 -8.31
N GLY A 16 21.48 -8.49 -9.11
CA GLY A 16 21.25 -9.89 -9.46
C GLY A 16 21.29 -10.82 -8.24
N ILE A 17 22.28 -10.63 -7.36
CA ILE A 17 22.40 -11.39 -6.11
C ILE A 17 21.20 -11.10 -5.20
N LEU A 18 20.90 -9.83 -4.92
CA LEU A 18 19.78 -9.43 -4.07
C LEU A 18 18.45 -9.96 -4.59
N GLY A 19 18.19 -9.81 -5.89
CA GLY A 19 16.98 -10.32 -6.54
C GLY A 19 16.89 -11.85 -6.50
N GLY A 20 18.00 -12.55 -6.79
CA GLY A 20 18.07 -14.00 -6.72
C GLY A 20 17.83 -14.52 -5.29
N SER A 21 18.49 -13.93 -4.30
CA SER A 21 18.31 -14.26 -2.88
C SER A 21 16.87 -14.02 -2.42
N ALA A 22 16.25 -12.90 -2.80
CA ALA A 22 14.86 -12.60 -2.50
C ALA A 22 13.89 -13.69 -3.01
N VAL A 23 14.07 -14.16 -4.24
CA VAL A 23 13.26 -15.24 -4.82
C VAL A 23 13.46 -16.55 -4.05
N VAL A 24 14.72 -16.89 -3.72
CA VAL A 24 15.04 -18.10 -2.94
C VAL A 24 14.39 -18.04 -1.55
N PHE A 25 14.56 -16.94 -0.81
CA PHE A 25 13.97 -16.79 0.52
C PHE A 25 12.44 -16.84 0.47
N THR A 26 11.81 -16.23 -0.53
CA THR A 26 10.36 -16.28 -0.70
C THR A 26 9.87 -17.72 -0.94
N ALA A 27 10.58 -18.49 -1.78
CA ALA A 27 10.24 -19.88 -2.03
C ALA A 27 10.43 -20.76 -0.79
N LEU A 28 11.54 -20.57 -0.05
CA LEU A 28 11.81 -21.28 1.20
C LEU A 28 10.77 -20.97 2.27
N GLU A 29 10.38 -19.70 2.43
CA GLU A 29 9.32 -19.30 3.35
C GLU A 29 7.99 -19.97 2.99
N GLY A 30 7.62 -20.01 1.71
CA GLY A 30 6.41 -20.71 1.27
C GLY A 30 6.42 -22.20 1.62
N LEU A 31 7.59 -22.86 1.52
CA LEU A 31 7.75 -24.25 1.96
C LEU A 31 7.64 -24.41 3.48
N LEU A 32 8.13 -23.44 4.27
CA LEU A 32 8.01 -23.45 5.74
C LEU A 32 6.57 -23.21 6.19
N ILE A 33 5.89 -22.22 5.62
CA ILE A 33 4.46 -21.94 5.88
C ILE A 33 3.63 -23.18 5.55
N GLY A 34 3.87 -23.83 4.40
CA GLY A 34 3.16 -25.05 4.00
C GLY A 34 3.41 -26.27 4.91
N LYS A 35 4.45 -26.25 5.76
CA LYS A 35 4.75 -27.29 6.75
C LYS A 35 4.24 -26.95 8.15
N ARG A 36 3.64 -25.77 8.37
CA ARG A 36 3.14 -25.33 9.68
C ARG A 36 1.98 -26.21 10.12
N ALA A 37 2.13 -26.89 11.26
CA ALA A 37 1.09 -27.73 11.82
C ALA A 37 -0.18 -26.91 12.13
N GLY A 38 -1.34 -27.39 11.68
CA GLY A 38 -2.63 -26.73 11.87
C GLY A 38 -2.83 -25.45 11.04
N GLY A 39 -1.92 -25.13 10.13
CA GLY A 39 -2.06 -24.01 9.18
C GLY A 39 -2.74 -24.42 7.88
N GLU A 40 -3.27 -23.43 7.17
CA GLU A 40 -3.76 -23.61 5.80
C GLU A 40 -2.60 -23.97 4.85
N PRO A 41 -2.83 -24.79 3.81
CA PRO A 41 -1.84 -25.04 2.79
C PRO A 41 -1.35 -23.74 2.14
N TYR A 42 -0.06 -23.67 1.80
CA TYR A 42 0.48 -22.49 1.12
C TYR A 42 -0.15 -22.32 -0.27
N ASP A 43 -0.62 -21.11 -0.56
CA ASP A 43 -1.28 -20.77 -1.82
C ASP A 43 -0.26 -20.50 -2.94
N TRP A 44 0.22 -21.59 -3.54
CA TRP A 44 1.10 -21.52 -4.71
C TRP A 44 0.47 -20.83 -5.91
N ARG A 45 -0.86 -20.82 -6.03
CA ARG A 45 -1.54 -20.13 -7.14
C ARG A 45 -1.40 -18.62 -6.97
N ALA A 46 -1.57 -18.10 -5.74
CA ALA A 46 -1.33 -16.70 -5.42
C ALA A 46 0.14 -16.31 -5.64
N PHE A 47 1.10 -17.17 -5.25
CA PHE A 47 2.52 -16.96 -5.53
C PHE A 47 2.79 -16.79 -7.03
N TRP A 48 2.29 -17.71 -7.86
CA TRP A 48 2.45 -17.61 -9.31
C TRP A 48 1.71 -16.40 -9.91
N THR A 49 0.62 -15.95 -9.29
CA THR A 49 -0.01 -14.67 -9.66
C THR A 49 0.90 -13.49 -9.37
N THR A 50 1.61 -13.45 -8.23
CA THR A 50 2.64 -12.43 -7.95
C THR A 50 3.74 -12.46 -9.02
N VAL A 51 4.25 -13.64 -9.39
CA VAL A 51 5.28 -13.77 -10.43
C VAL A 51 4.76 -13.18 -11.76
N ARG A 52 3.54 -13.52 -12.17
CA ARG A 52 2.93 -12.98 -13.40
C ARG A 52 2.71 -11.47 -13.35
N ILE A 53 2.31 -10.92 -12.21
CA ILE A 53 2.20 -9.46 -12.00
C ILE A 53 3.57 -8.80 -12.20
N ASN A 54 4.64 -9.37 -11.66
CA ASN A 54 6.00 -8.84 -11.84
C ASN A 54 6.48 -8.94 -13.28
N LEU A 55 6.19 -10.03 -13.98
CA LEU A 55 6.50 -10.14 -15.42
C LEU A 55 5.75 -9.06 -16.22
N LEU A 56 4.46 -8.86 -15.94
CA LEU A 56 3.68 -7.79 -16.56
C LEU A 56 4.28 -6.42 -16.25
N ARG A 57 4.73 -6.19 -15.00
CA ARG A 57 5.40 -4.96 -14.60
C ARG A 57 6.71 -4.76 -15.35
N VAL A 58 7.55 -5.78 -15.48
CA VAL A 58 8.79 -5.69 -16.25
C VAL A 58 8.49 -5.31 -17.70
N VAL A 59 7.50 -5.93 -18.35
CA VAL A 59 7.06 -5.57 -19.71
C VAL A 59 6.52 -4.14 -19.76
N ALA A 60 5.62 -3.79 -18.84
CA ALA A 60 5.00 -2.47 -18.75
C ALA A 60 5.97 -1.37 -18.29
N GLU A 61 7.14 -1.70 -17.75
CA GLU A 61 8.20 -0.74 -17.40
C GLU A 61 9.29 -0.69 -18.48
N SER A 62 9.48 -1.75 -19.26
CA SER A 62 10.40 -1.78 -20.41
C SER A 62 9.83 -1.07 -21.64
N ILE A 63 8.50 -1.01 -21.78
CA ILE A 63 7.82 -0.26 -22.86
C ILE A 63 7.84 1.28 -22.63
N PRO A 64 7.69 1.82 -21.40
CA PRO A 64 7.67 3.26 -21.12
C PRO A 64 8.67 3.69 -20.02
N MET A 65 9.86 3.08 -19.96
CA MET A 65 10.93 3.58 -19.08
C MET A 65 11.24 5.07 -19.37
N GLY A 66 10.99 5.52 -20.61
CA GLY A 66 11.18 6.91 -21.05
C GLY A 66 10.09 7.92 -20.66
N VAL A 67 8.85 7.50 -20.35
CA VAL A 67 7.76 8.47 -20.09
C VAL A 67 7.65 8.82 -18.61
N VAL A 68 7.73 7.85 -17.70
CA VAL A 68 7.54 8.15 -16.26
C VAL A 68 8.83 8.50 -15.53
N LEU A 69 9.96 7.81 -15.77
CA LEU A 69 11.25 8.35 -15.31
C LEU A 69 11.56 9.67 -16.05
N GLY A 70 11.08 9.82 -17.30
CA GLY A 70 11.16 11.06 -18.06
C GLY A 70 10.28 12.21 -17.55
N VAL A 71 9.36 11.99 -16.60
CA VAL A 71 8.66 13.08 -15.90
C VAL A 71 9.16 13.23 -14.47
N ALA A 72 9.31 12.12 -13.73
CA ALA A 72 9.70 12.15 -12.32
C ALA A 72 11.12 12.72 -12.13
N LEU A 73 12.11 12.29 -12.93
CA LEU A 73 13.48 12.78 -12.80
C LEU A 73 13.61 14.24 -13.23
N PRO A 74 13.06 14.69 -14.39
CA PRO A 74 13.10 16.11 -14.74
C PRO A 74 12.31 16.99 -13.77
N PHE A 75 11.18 16.52 -13.24
CA PHE A 75 10.45 17.27 -12.23
C PHE A 75 11.23 17.38 -10.91
N GLY A 76 11.87 16.29 -10.47
CA GLY A 76 12.77 16.32 -9.32
C GLY A 76 13.99 17.22 -9.55
N ALA A 77 14.57 17.21 -10.75
CA ALA A 77 15.68 18.09 -11.12
C ALA A 77 15.24 19.56 -11.13
N TRP A 78 14.07 19.86 -11.69
CA TRP A 78 13.49 21.21 -11.67
C TRP A 78 13.24 21.69 -10.23
N MET A 79 12.70 20.83 -9.35
CA MET A 79 12.54 21.13 -7.92
C MET A 79 13.90 21.37 -7.23
N TYR A 80 14.91 20.59 -7.60
CA TYR A 80 16.27 20.76 -7.07
C TYR A 80 16.94 22.06 -7.57
N GLU A 81 16.73 22.47 -8.82
CA GLU A 81 17.20 23.76 -9.33
C GLU A 81 16.62 24.93 -8.54
N HIS A 82 15.38 24.82 -8.07
CA HIS A 82 14.67 25.81 -7.27
C HIS A 82 14.75 25.56 -5.75
N ARG A 83 15.67 24.69 -5.31
CA ARG A 83 15.81 24.30 -3.90
C ARG A 83 16.03 25.49 -2.97
N LEU A 84 15.47 25.39 -1.77
CA LEU A 84 15.56 26.42 -0.74
C LEU A 84 16.96 26.50 -0.11
N TRP A 85 17.65 25.36 -0.02
CA TRP A 85 19.03 25.23 0.42
C TRP A 85 19.64 23.97 -0.21
N THR A 86 20.92 23.69 0.04
CA THR A 86 21.59 22.46 -0.44
C THR A 86 22.03 21.63 0.76
N VAL A 87 21.67 20.35 0.78
CA VAL A 87 22.12 19.40 1.80
C VAL A 87 23.37 18.67 1.28
N PRO A 88 24.54 18.81 1.93
CA PRO A 88 25.77 18.16 1.50
C PRO A 88 25.75 16.66 1.79
N MET A 89 25.59 15.84 0.74
CA MET A 89 25.57 14.38 0.84
C MET A 89 26.96 13.73 1.06
N ASN A 90 28.03 14.53 1.06
CA ASN A 90 29.37 14.09 1.47
C ASN A 90 29.55 14.13 3.00
N THR A 91 28.50 14.40 3.76
CA THR A 91 28.49 14.39 5.23
C THR A 91 27.56 13.31 5.76
N TRP A 92 27.88 12.73 6.92
CA TRP A 92 27.04 11.69 7.53
C TRP A 92 25.64 12.22 7.91
N TRP A 93 25.55 13.47 8.36
CA TRP A 93 24.29 14.06 8.79
C TRP A 93 23.35 14.33 7.60
N GLY A 94 23.89 14.58 6.40
CA GLY A 94 23.10 14.71 5.18
C GLY A 94 22.29 13.45 4.88
N TRP A 95 22.90 12.27 5.06
CA TRP A 95 22.21 10.97 4.92
C TRP A 95 21.22 10.69 6.06
N VAL A 96 21.52 11.11 7.29
CA VAL A 96 20.56 11.01 8.40
C VAL A 96 19.34 11.90 8.13
N ALA A 97 19.54 13.14 7.69
CA ALA A 97 18.46 14.04 7.32
C ALA A 97 17.64 13.48 6.15
N MET A 98 18.31 12.93 5.13
CA MET A 98 17.66 12.26 4.00
C MET A 98 16.79 11.09 4.44
N PHE A 99 17.28 10.25 5.36
CA PHE A 99 16.55 9.11 5.89
C PHE A 99 15.21 9.56 6.51
N PHE A 100 15.23 10.48 7.47
CA PHE A 100 14.01 10.98 8.11
C PHE A 100 13.08 11.72 7.14
N CYS A 101 13.65 12.46 6.19
CA CYS A 101 12.90 13.12 5.13
C CYS A 101 12.17 12.09 4.24
N THR A 102 12.87 11.02 3.84
CA THR A 102 12.29 9.92 3.05
C THR A 102 11.17 9.22 3.82
N GLU A 103 11.39 8.90 5.10
CA GLU A 103 10.36 8.28 5.95
C GLU A 103 9.10 9.15 6.07
N PHE A 104 9.25 10.48 6.16
CA PHE A 104 8.12 11.41 6.22
C PHE A 104 7.30 11.38 4.92
N PHE A 105 7.95 11.53 3.77
CA PHE A 105 7.25 11.53 2.48
C PHE A 105 6.72 10.14 2.10
N TYR A 106 7.40 9.07 2.50
CA TYR A 106 6.91 7.70 2.38
C TYR A 106 5.61 7.51 3.18
N TYR A 107 5.59 7.94 4.44
CA TYR A 107 4.39 7.88 5.29
C TYR A 107 3.19 8.55 4.60
N TRP A 108 3.36 9.73 4.01
CA TRP A 108 2.28 10.42 3.31
C TRP A 108 1.86 9.75 2.01
N LEU A 109 2.79 9.24 1.21
CA LEU A 109 2.47 8.45 0.02
C LEU A 109 1.66 7.21 0.42
N HIS A 110 2.11 6.50 1.45
CA HIS A 110 1.48 5.26 1.89
C HIS A 110 0.10 5.53 2.47
N ARG A 111 -0.04 6.56 3.32
CA ARG A 111 -1.34 7.02 3.83
C ARG A 111 -2.29 7.46 2.71
N ALA A 112 -1.80 8.19 1.70
CA ALA A 112 -2.60 8.54 0.53
C ALA A 112 -3.07 7.29 -0.22
N GLY A 113 -2.18 6.29 -0.33
CA GLY A 113 -2.50 4.96 -0.85
C GLY A 113 -3.71 4.31 -0.18
N HIS A 114 -3.98 4.55 1.10
CA HIS A 114 -5.13 3.98 1.81
C HIS A 114 -6.32 4.94 1.93
N ARG A 115 -6.09 6.26 1.88
CA ARG A 115 -7.11 7.27 2.16
C ARG A 115 -7.64 8.00 0.93
N ILE A 116 -7.05 7.79 -0.25
CA ILE A 116 -7.46 8.38 -1.52
C ILE A 116 -7.57 7.26 -2.56
N ARG A 117 -8.77 7.06 -3.10
CA ARG A 117 -9.09 5.91 -3.97
C ARG A 117 -8.22 5.83 -5.22
N TRP A 118 -7.83 6.98 -5.79
CA TRP A 118 -6.90 7.05 -6.93
C TRP A 118 -5.55 6.39 -6.63
N TYR A 119 -4.94 6.70 -5.48
CA TYR A 119 -3.68 6.09 -5.05
C TYR A 119 -3.90 4.65 -4.58
N TRP A 120 -5.05 4.37 -3.95
CA TRP A 120 -5.47 3.01 -3.61
C TRP A 120 -5.56 2.10 -4.84
N ALA A 121 -6.00 2.58 -6.00
CA ALA A 121 -6.05 1.74 -7.19
C ALA A 121 -4.67 1.20 -7.61
N SER A 122 -3.59 1.91 -7.28
CA SER A 122 -2.21 1.41 -7.43
C SER A 122 -1.70 0.65 -6.22
N HIS A 123 -2.23 0.86 -5.02
CA HIS A 123 -1.72 0.24 -3.79
C HIS A 123 -2.49 -1.05 -3.42
N ALA A 124 -3.79 -1.12 -3.65
CA ALA A 124 -4.69 -2.22 -3.29
C ALA A 124 -4.20 -3.58 -3.76
N ILE A 125 -3.53 -3.64 -4.92
CA ILE A 125 -2.94 -4.87 -5.46
C ILE A 125 -2.02 -5.55 -4.42
N HIS A 126 -1.23 -4.76 -3.68
CA HIS A 126 -0.33 -5.22 -2.63
C HIS A 126 -1.09 -5.96 -1.51
N HIS A 127 -2.30 -5.48 -1.22
CA HIS A 127 -3.22 -6.01 -0.21
C HIS A 127 -4.17 -7.08 -0.74
N THR A 128 -4.03 -7.57 -1.97
CA THR A 128 -4.91 -8.64 -2.50
C THR A 128 -4.58 -10.05 -2.02
N GLY A 129 -3.42 -10.28 -1.42
CA GLY A 129 -3.01 -11.61 -0.95
C GLY A 129 -3.79 -12.02 0.30
N ASN A 130 -4.51 -13.15 0.25
CA ASN A 130 -5.27 -13.67 1.39
C ASN A 130 -4.40 -14.50 2.37
N GLN A 131 -3.12 -14.71 2.04
CA GLN A 131 -2.08 -15.23 2.92
C GLN A 131 -0.93 -14.23 2.96
N TYR A 132 -0.32 -14.06 4.13
CA TYR A 132 0.78 -13.12 4.34
C TYR A 132 2.14 -13.81 4.32
N ASN A 133 3.03 -13.35 3.45
CA ASN A 133 4.34 -13.94 3.17
C ASN A 133 5.19 -12.95 2.35
N LEU A 134 6.47 -13.28 2.16
CA LEU A 134 7.47 -12.44 1.50
C LEU A 134 7.11 -12.13 0.05
N ALA A 135 6.28 -12.95 -0.60
CA ALA A 135 5.80 -12.67 -1.96
C ALA A 135 4.89 -11.44 -2.01
N ALA A 136 4.30 -11.01 -0.88
CA ALA A 136 3.53 -9.78 -0.79
C ALA A 136 4.40 -8.54 -1.11
N ALA A 137 5.68 -8.54 -0.71
CA ALA A 137 6.61 -7.45 -1.01
C ALA A 137 6.75 -7.20 -2.53
N PHE A 138 6.67 -8.26 -3.34
CA PHE A 138 6.76 -8.18 -4.80
C PHE A 138 5.42 -7.93 -5.48
N ARG A 139 4.31 -7.92 -4.76
CA ARG A 139 2.97 -7.72 -5.34
C ARG A 139 2.70 -6.24 -5.62
N GLN A 140 3.48 -5.65 -6.53
CA GLN A 140 3.47 -4.23 -6.84
C GLN A 140 2.67 -3.93 -8.11
N SER A 141 2.02 -2.77 -8.16
CA SER A 141 1.20 -2.37 -9.32
C SER A 141 2.05 -1.97 -10.52
N VAL A 142 1.53 -2.26 -11.71
CA VAL A 142 2.02 -1.70 -12.97
C VAL A 142 1.67 -0.20 -13.12
N THR A 143 0.72 0.29 -12.32
CA THR A 143 0.18 1.66 -12.42
C THR A 143 0.75 2.61 -11.37
N GLY A 144 1.58 2.15 -10.42
CA GLY A 144 2.12 3.01 -9.34
C GLY A 144 2.89 4.24 -9.85
N LYS A 145 3.50 4.12 -11.02
CA LYS A 145 4.17 5.20 -11.75
C LYS A 145 3.17 6.22 -12.34
N ILE A 146 2.03 5.73 -12.83
CA ILE A 146 0.99 6.53 -13.51
C ILE A 146 0.09 7.25 -12.49
N SER A 147 -0.11 6.70 -11.30
CA SER A 147 -0.90 7.34 -10.25
C SER A 147 -0.23 8.58 -9.65
N GLY A 148 1.02 8.90 -10.03
CA GLY A 148 1.68 10.14 -9.64
C GLY A 148 2.36 10.07 -8.26
N GLY A 149 2.69 8.87 -7.76
CA GLY A 149 3.36 8.70 -6.47
C GLY A 149 4.68 9.46 -6.34
N PHE A 150 5.37 9.74 -7.46
CA PHE A 150 6.61 10.52 -7.48
C PHE A 150 6.44 11.96 -6.96
N VAL A 151 5.22 12.52 -7.03
CA VAL A 151 4.91 13.87 -6.53
C VAL A 151 5.14 13.98 -5.01
N PHE A 152 5.04 12.87 -4.27
CA PHE A 152 5.33 12.87 -2.83
C PHE A 152 6.82 13.03 -2.52
N PHE A 153 7.71 12.56 -3.40
CA PHE A 153 9.16 12.62 -3.15
C PHE A 153 9.83 13.84 -3.77
N ALA A 154 9.21 14.47 -4.78
CA ALA A 154 9.73 15.69 -5.40
C ALA A 154 9.99 16.86 -4.42
N PRO A 155 9.19 17.10 -3.37
CA PRO A 155 9.49 18.09 -2.34
C PRO A 155 10.83 17.88 -1.61
N GLN A 156 11.34 16.65 -1.53
CA GLN A 156 12.69 16.41 -0.98
C GLN A 156 13.76 17.13 -1.80
N CYS A 157 13.60 17.17 -3.13
CA CYS A 157 14.50 17.90 -4.00
C CYS A 157 14.47 19.40 -3.73
N LEU A 158 13.28 19.95 -3.49
CA LEU A 158 13.12 21.36 -3.10
C LEU A 158 13.75 21.68 -1.74
N LEU A 159 13.80 20.70 -0.83
CA LEU A 159 14.49 20.79 0.47
C LEU A 159 16.01 20.56 0.37
N GLY A 160 16.56 20.47 -0.83
CA GLY A 160 18.01 20.49 -1.04
C GLY A 160 18.68 19.14 -1.21
N PHE A 161 17.92 18.06 -1.40
CA PHE A 161 18.46 16.74 -1.69
C PHE A 161 18.52 16.47 -3.20
N SER A 162 19.63 15.95 -3.71
CA SER A 162 19.74 15.67 -5.14
C SER A 162 18.80 14.51 -5.56
N PRO A 163 18.24 14.52 -6.79
CA PRO A 163 17.28 13.49 -7.22
C PRO A 163 17.80 12.04 -7.14
N ASP A 164 19.09 11.83 -7.38
CA ASP A 164 19.77 10.54 -7.23
C ASP A 164 19.83 10.10 -5.77
N ALA A 165 20.12 11.00 -4.83
CA ALA A 165 20.11 10.69 -3.41
C ALA A 165 18.69 10.32 -2.93
N VAL A 166 17.66 11.02 -3.41
CA VAL A 166 16.25 10.70 -3.11
C VAL A 166 15.90 9.30 -3.61
N LEU A 167 16.30 8.97 -4.85
CA LEU A 167 16.07 7.65 -5.44
C LEU A 167 16.79 6.54 -4.66
N ILE A 168 18.04 6.77 -4.24
CA ILE A 168 18.83 5.83 -3.43
C ILE A 168 18.15 5.59 -2.08
N SER A 169 17.77 6.65 -1.37
CA SER A 169 17.14 6.55 -0.04
C SER A 169 15.79 5.84 -0.11
N TYR A 170 14.97 6.15 -1.12
CA TYR A 170 13.72 5.44 -1.37
C TYR A 170 13.97 3.95 -1.68
N GLY A 171 14.99 3.63 -2.48
CA GLY A 171 15.40 2.25 -2.74
C GLY A 171 15.79 1.48 -1.47
N VAL A 172 16.57 2.10 -0.57
CA VAL A 172 16.94 1.50 0.72
C VAL A 172 15.72 1.26 1.59
N ASN A 173 14.78 2.22 1.65
CA ASN A 173 13.51 2.07 2.34
C ASN A 173 12.71 0.86 1.82
N LEU A 174 12.61 0.68 0.49
CA LEU A 174 11.93 -0.49 -0.11
C LEU A 174 12.65 -1.81 0.19
N VAL A 175 13.99 -1.83 0.20
CA VAL A 175 14.77 -3.03 0.56
C VAL A 175 14.51 -3.42 2.01
N TYR A 176 14.48 -2.45 2.94
CA TYR A 176 14.11 -2.72 4.32
C TYR A 176 12.72 -3.35 4.41
N GLN A 177 11.75 -2.85 3.64
CA GLN A 177 10.39 -3.36 3.69
C GLN A 177 10.25 -4.81 3.19
N PHE A 178 11.26 -5.43 2.58
CA PHE A 178 11.15 -6.82 2.15
C PHE A 178 10.91 -7.78 3.33
N TRP A 179 11.75 -7.73 4.38
CA TRP A 179 11.77 -8.75 5.43
C TRP A 179 10.58 -8.68 6.39
N ILE A 180 9.90 -7.53 6.47
CA ILE A 180 8.72 -7.33 7.32
C ILE A 180 7.47 -8.04 6.77
N HIS A 181 7.49 -8.51 5.52
CA HIS A 181 6.39 -9.27 4.92
C HIS A 181 6.46 -10.75 5.29
N THR A 182 6.27 -11.08 6.56
CA THR A 182 6.26 -12.49 6.99
C THR A 182 5.29 -12.73 8.14
N ASP A 183 4.63 -13.89 8.09
CA ASP A 183 3.83 -14.42 9.20
C ASP A 183 4.64 -15.36 10.12
N LEU A 184 5.92 -15.62 9.81
CA LEU A 184 6.77 -16.53 10.59
C LEU A 184 7.43 -15.87 11.81
N ILE A 185 7.64 -14.56 11.76
CA ILE A 185 8.24 -13.79 12.85
C ILE A 185 7.11 -13.07 13.57
N HIS A 186 6.82 -13.43 14.81
CA HIS A 186 5.76 -12.80 15.61
C HIS A 186 6.14 -11.37 16.05
N LYS A 187 6.38 -11.13 17.34
CA LYS A 187 6.80 -9.83 17.88
C LYS A 187 8.28 -9.83 18.23
N ILE A 188 8.93 -8.68 18.06
CA ILE A 188 10.33 -8.43 18.44
C ILE A 188 10.34 -7.34 19.53
N PRO A 189 10.26 -7.70 20.83
CA PRO A 189 9.83 -6.81 21.91
C PRO A 189 10.51 -5.44 22.01
N PHE A 190 11.79 -5.33 21.66
CA PHE A 190 12.60 -4.12 21.84
C PHE A 190 12.56 -3.14 20.65
N ILE A 191 11.94 -3.53 19.52
CA ILE A 191 11.77 -2.65 18.35
C ILE A 191 10.31 -2.43 17.97
N GLU A 192 9.36 -3.10 18.63
CA GLU A 192 7.93 -2.88 18.39
C GLU A 192 7.55 -1.43 18.66
N GLY A 193 6.83 -0.83 17.71
CA GLY A 193 6.41 0.57 17.80
C GLY A 193 7.52 1.60 17.59
N ILE A 194 8.76 1.18 17.35
CA ILE A 194 9.87 2.06 16.95
C ILE A 194 10.16 1.85 15.46
N LEU A 195 10.43 0.60 15.09
CA LEU A 195 10.65 0.20 13.72
C LEU A 195 9.36 -0.39 13.12
N ASN A 196 9.23 -0.35 11.81
CA ASN A 196 8.24 -1.18 11.14
C ASN A 196 8.71 -2.64 11.25
N THR A 197 7.99 -3.44 12.02
CA THR A 197 8.28 -4.86 12.30
C THR A 197 7.31 -5.75 11.51
N PRO A 198 7.57 -7.07 11.41
CA PRO A 198 6.58 -8.00 10.88
C PRO A 198 5.22 -7.92 11.59
N SER A 199 5.21 -7.64 12.90
CA SER A 199 3.98 -7.45 13.68
C SER A 199 3.21 -6.19 13.26
N ALA A 200 3.88 -5.04 13.19
CA ALA A 200 3.26 -3.80 12.76
C ALA A 200 2.75 -3.89 11.31
N HIS A 201 3.51 -4.54 10.43
CA HIS A 201 3.15 -4.67 9.02
C HIS A 201 2.07 -5.74 8.77
N ARG A 202 2.00 -6.81 9.57
CA ARG A 202 0.85 -7.73 9.54
C ARG A 202 -0.46 -7.02 9.86
N VAL A 203 -0.44 -6.16 10.89
CA VAL A 203 -1.60 -5.32 11.25
C VAL A 203 -1.98 -4.41 10.08
N HIS A 204 -1.00 -3.79 9.43
CA HIS A 204 -1.24 -2.97 8.24
C HIS A 204 -1.95 -3.73 7.10
N HIS A 205 -1.60 -5.01 6.91
CA HIS A 205 -2.18 -5.89 5.89
C HIS A 205 -3.47 -6.60 6.31
N ALA A 206 -3.98 -6.31 7.50
CA ALA A 206 -5.18 -6.94 8.02
C ALA A 206 -6.46 -6.30 7.44
N ALA A 207 -7.43 -7.14 7.14
CA ALA A 207 -8.79 -6.76 6.77
C ALA A 207 -9.73 -6.62 7.99
N ASN A 208 -9.20 -6.77 9.20
CA ASN A 208 -9.91 -6.56 10.45
C ASN A 208 -10.20 -5.06 10.66
N VAL A 209 -11.43 -4.73 11.06
CA VAL A 209 -11.92 -3.33 11.11
C VAL A 209 -11.12 -2.43 12.04
N GLU A 210 -10.58 -2.97 13.13
CA GLU A 210 -9.71 -2.28 14.08
C GLU A 210 -8.29 -2.02 13.55
N TYR A 211 -7.90 -2.67 12.45
CA TYR A 211 -6.58 -2.58 11.83
C TYR A 211 -6.59 -1.90 10.46
N LEU A 212 -7.77 -1.55 9.93
CA LEU A 212 -7.86 -0.77 8.70
C LEU A 212 -7.28 0.64 8.91
N ASP A 213 -6.62 1.16 7.87
CA ASP A 213 -6.08 2.54 7.83
C ASP A 213 -5.12 2.87 8.99
N CYS A 214 -4.13 2.01 9.24
CA CYS A 214 -3.09 2.23 10.25
C CYS A 214 -1.71 1.76 9.78
N ASN A 215 -0.67 2.12 10.54
CA ASN A 215 0.73 1.69 10.36
C ASN A 215 1.29 1.93 8.94
N TYR A 216 1.48 3.20 8.57
CA TYR A 216 1.93 3.61 7.24
C TYR A 216 3.46 3.74 7.10
N GLY A 217 4.22 3.68 8.19
CA GLY A 217 5.67 3.82 8.21
C GLY A 217 6.39 2.82 7.31
N GLY A 218 7.50 3.24 6.69
CA GLY A 218 8.29 2.36 5.82
C GLY A 218 9.29 1.54 6.63
N THR A 219 10.19 2.23 7.33
CA THR A 219 11.19 1.60 8.20
C THR A 219 11.01 1.94 9.67
N ILE A 220 10.44 3.10 9.99
CA ILE A 220 10.17 3.55 11.36
C ILE A 220 8.69 3.90 11.56
N MET A 221 8.19 3.72 12.78
CA MET A 221 6.81 4.06 13.18
C MET A 221 6.67 5.49 13.71
N LEU A 222 7.74 6.30 13.65
CA LEU A 222 7.77 7.66 14.19
C LEU A 222 6.58 8.49 13.72
N PHE A 223 6.33 8.52 12.40
CA PHE A 223 5.24 9.32 11.85
C PHE A 223 3.85 8.75 12.16
N ASP A 224 3.73 7.43 12.31
CA ASP A 224 2.49 6.84 12.80
C ASP A 224 2.15 7.27 14.23
N HIS A 225 3.14 7.39 15.11
CA HIS A 225 2.92 7.95 16.44
C HIS A 225 2.59 9.44 16.39
N LEU A 226 3.34 10.23 15.63
CA LEU A 226 3.11 11.67 15.51
C LEU A 226 1.72 12.02 14.97
N PHE A 227 1.21 11.20 14.05
CA PHE A 227 -0.10 11.43 13.40
C PHE A 227 -1.22 10.54 13.93
N GLY A 228 -0.98 9.76 14.97
CA GLY A 228 -1.99 8.95 15.65
C GLY A 228 -2.54 7.77 14.82
N THR A 229 -1.70 7.16 13.99
CA THR A 229 -2.05 6.02 13.13
C THR A 229 -1.33 4.72 13.52
N TYR A 230 -0.53 4.72 14.59
CA TYR A 230 0.09 3.49 15.10
C TYR A 230 -0.94 2.61 15.81
N VAL A 231 -1.03 1.35 15.42
CA VAL A 231 -1.85 0.32 16.08
C VAL A 231 -1.00 -0.94 16.29
N PRO A 232 -0.79 -1.39 17.54
CA PRO A 232 -0.06 -2.63 17.81
C PRO A 232 -0.92 -3.86 17.50
N GLU A 233 -0.26 -4.97 17.13
CA GLU A 233 -0.91 -6.27 17.02
C GLU A 233 -1.44 -6.71 18.40
N LYS A 234 -2.76 -6.87 18.52
CA LYS A 234 -3.41 -7.27 19.78
C LYS A 234 -3.36 -8.78 19.94
N GLU A 235 -3.03 -9.21 21.15
CA GLU A 235 -3.05 -10.64 21.50
C GLU A 235 -4.48 -11.19 21.45
N GLY A 236 -4.62 -12.43 20.99
CA GLY A 236 -5.92 -13.12 20.91
C GLY A 236 -6.85 -12.62 19.79
N VAL A 237 -6.43 -11.67 18.95
CA VAL A 237 -7.19 -11.23 17.77
C VAL A 237 -6.66 -11.95 16.53
N PRO A 238 -7.41 -12.89 15.93
CA PRO A 238 -7.02 -13.52 14.67
C PRO A 238 -6.98 -12.50 13.54
N ILE A 239 -5.86 -12.43 12.82
CA ILE A 239 -5.71 -11.56 11.66
C ILE A 239 -6.25 -12.27 10.42
N ARG A 240 -7.15 -11.60 9.70
CA ARG A 240 -7.50 -11.97 8.32
C ARG A 240 -6.74 -11.06 7.38
N TYR A 241 -5.92 -11.63 6.50
CA TYR A 241 -5.21 -10.87 5.48
C TYR A 241 -6.07 -10.63 4.24
N GLY A 242 -5.66 -9.65 3.46
CA GLY A 242 -6.22 -9.35 2.15
C GLY A 242 -7.07 -8.09 2.16
N LEU A 243 -7.88 -7.93 1.12
CA LEU A 243 -8.86 -6.86 1.03
C LEU A 243 -10.07 -7.15 1.94
N VAL A 244 -10.75 -6.10 2.40
CA VAL A 244 -12.02 -6.23 3.13
C VAL A 244 -13.00 -7.13 2.37
N LYS A 245 -13.16 -6.92 1.05
CA LYS A 245 -13.79 -7.88 0.14
C LYS A 245 -12.71 -8.71 -0.54
N SER A 246 -12.64 -10.00 -0.22
CA SER A 246 -11.50 -10.86 -0.58
C SER A 246 -11.29 -10.96 -2.10
N MET A 247 -10.03 -10.97 -2.53
CA MET A 247 -9.67 -11.21 -3.92
C MET A 247 -9.58 -12.72 -4.18
N THR A 248 -10.49 -13.27 -4.97
CA THR A 248 -10.59 -14.73 -5.22
C THR A 248 -10.07 -15.17 -6.59
N THR A 249 -9.67 -14.23 -7.45
CA THR A 249 -9.12 -14.54 -8.78
C THR A 249 -7.60 -14.59 -8.79
N TYR A 250 -7.06 -15.52 -9.58
CA TYR A 250 -5.60 -15.64 -9.83
C TYR A 250 -5.15 -14.95 -11.12
N SER A 251 -6.04 -14.24 -11.81
CA SER A 251 -5.71 -13.51 -13.04
C SER A 251 -4.90 -12.24 -12.71
N ALA A 252 -3.62 -12.21 -13.12
CA ALA A 252 -2.75 -11.06 -12.90
C ALA A 252 -3.32 -9.75 -13.48
N ILE A 253 -3.94 -9.81 -14.66
CA ILE A 253 -4.58 -8.64 -15.28
C ILE A 253 -5.74 -8.13 -14.43
N LYS A 254 -6.65 -9.02 -14.00
CA LYS A 254 -7.78 -8.59 -13.14
C LYS A 254 -7.27 -8.00 -11.83
N VAL A 255 -6.29 -8.63 -11.20
CA VAL A 255 -5.68 -8.16 -9.95
C VAL A 255 -5.00 -6.79 -10.12
N CYS A 256 -4.38 -6.50 -11.26
CA CYS A 256 -3.77 -5.20 -11.53
C CYS A 256 -4.79 -4.07 -11.79
N PHE A 257 -5.95 -4.38 -12.38
CA PHE A 257 -6.86 -3.36 -12.93
C PHE A 257 -8.27 -3.33 -12.33
N PHE A 258 -8.60 -4.20 -11.37
CA PHE A 258 -9.96 -4.25 -10.82
C PHE A 258 -10.41 -2.91 -10.24
N GLU A 259 -9.54 -2.23 -9.47
CA GLU A 259 -9.93 -0.99 -8.79
C GLU A 259 -10.01 0.19 -9.77
N TRP A 260 -9.11 0.23 -10.76
CA TRP A 260 -9.22 1.18 -11.88
C TRP A 260 -10.53 1.01 -12.65
N ALA A 261 -10.93 -0.23 -12.91
CA ALA A 261 -12.21 -0.53 -13.57
C ALA A 261 -13.41 -0.13 -12.70
N ASN A 262 -13.30 -0.25 -11.37
CA ASN A 262 -14.33 0.20 -10.43
C ASN A 262 -14.44 1.73 -10.43
N ILE A 263 -13.33 2.46 -10.32
CA ILE A 263 -13.30 3.93 -10.42
C ILE A 263 -13.94 4.38 -11.72
N LEU A 264 -13.54 3.82 -12.86
CA LEU A 264 -14.10 4.18 -14.16
C LEU A 264 -15.62 3.96 -14.20
N ARG A 265 -16.09 2.80 -13.71
CA ARG A 265 -17.53 2.48 -13.68
C ARG A 265 -18.32 3.47 -12.82
N ASP A 266 -17.79 3.85 -11.67
CA ASP A 266 -18.48 4.76 -10.75
C ASP A 266 -18.48 6.19 -11.27
N VAL A 267 -17.36 6.66 -11.83
CA VAL A 267 -17.23 7.96 -12.48
C VAL A 267 -18.18 8.08 -13.68
N LEU A 268 -18.29 7.05 -14.51
CA LEU A 268 -19.22 7.05 -15.65
C LEU A 268 -20.70 7.04 -15.23
N ARG A 269 -21.00 6.59 -14.00
CA ARG A 269 -22.35 6.60 -13.41
C ARG A 269 -22.63 7.83 -12.54
N ALA A 270 -21.64 8.70 -12.35
CA ALA A 270 -21.76 9.88 -11.53
C ALA A 270 -22.81 10.84 -12.11
N ARG A 271 -23.65 11.40 -11.24
CA ARG A 271 -24.71 12.35 -11.63
C ARG A 271 -24.22 13.79 -11.70
N SER A 272 -23.02 14.07 -11.18
CA SER A 272 -22.41 15.39 -11.13
C SER A 272 -20.88 15.29 -11.16
N LEU A 273 -20.21 16.40 -11.50
CA LEU A 273 -18.74 16.49 -11.42
C LEU A 273 -18.24 16.26 -9.99
N LYS A 274 -18.99 16.73 -8.98
CA LYS A 274 -18.67 16.50 -7.57
C LYS A 274 -18.65 15.01 -7.24
N ASP A 275 -19.62 14.25 -7.72
CA ASP A 275 -19.68 12.80 -7.49
C ASP A 275 -18.57 12.09 -8.25
N ALA A 276 -18.27 12.50 -9.49
CA ALA A 276 -17.16 11.95 -10.25
C ALA A 276 -15.82 12.15 -9.53
N LEU A 277 -15.56 13.36 -9.02
CA LEU A 277 -14.36 13.65 -8.24
C LEU A 277 -14.36 12.89 -6.91
N GLY A 278 -15.51 12.76 -6.23
CA GLY A 278 -15.64 11.97 -5.02
C GLY A 278 -15.33 10.49 -5.23
N TYR A 279 -15.80 9.91 -6.35
CA TYR A 279 -15.50 8.53 -6.70
C TYR A 279 -14.04 8.30 -7.07
N ALA A 280 -13.32 9.30 -7.60
CA ALA A 280 -11.92 9.16 -7.96
C ALA A 280 -10.97 9.48 -6.79
N PHE A 281 -11.25 10.53 -6.01
CA PHE A 281 -10.32 11.11 -5.03
C PHE A 281 -10.82 11.06 -3.58
N GLY A 282 -12.05 10.62 -3.33
CA GLY A 282 -12.53 10.30 -1.98
C GLY A 282 -11.83 9.06 -1.40
N PRO A 283 -12.09 8.74 -0.11
CA PRO A 283 -11.59 7.50 0.49
C PRO A 283 -12.12 6.26 -0.24
N PRO A 284 -11.39 5.13 -0.21
CA PRO A 284 -11.92 3.85 -0.69
C PRO A 284 -13.29 3.56 -0.06
N GLY A 285 -14.24 3.13 -0.89
CA GLY A 285 -15.63 2.91 -0.48
C GLY A 285 -16.48 4.19 -0.38
N TRP A 286 -15.97 5.36 -0.77
CA TRP A 286 -16.78 6.59 -0.85
C TRP A 286 -17.94 6.44 -1.83
N ALA A 287 -19.10 6.98 -1.44
CA ALA A 287 -20.24 7.19 -2.32
C ALA A 287 -20.97 8.48 -1.90
N PRO A 288 -21.76 9.10 -2.80
CA PRO A 288 -22.52 10.31 -2.50
C PRO A 288 -23.39 10.17 -1.25
N GLU A 289 -23.60 11.30 -0.56
CA GLU A 289 -24.46 11.39 0.65
C GLU A 289 -24.02 10.46 1.80
N GLY A 290 -22.77 10.00 1.80
CA GLY A 290 -22.28 9.08 2.83
C GLY A 290 -22.82 7.66 2.68
N ARG A 291 -23.39 7.31 1.52
CA ARG A 291 -23.95 5.98 1.23
C ARG A 291 -22.89 4.92 0.91
N GLY A 292 -21.63 5.18 1.24
CA GLY A 292 -20.49 4.34 0.93
C GLY A 292 -19.97 3.58 2.15
N LEU A 293 -19.35 2.41 1.91
CA LEU A 293 -18.66 1.64 2.95
C LEU A 293 -17.18 2.03 3.04
N THR A 294 -16.91 3.27 3.43
CA THR A 294 -15.56 3.67 3.84
C THR A 294 -15.14 2.95 5.11
N THR A 295 -13.84 2.94 5.44
CA THR A 295 -13.34 2.39 6.72
C THR A 295 -14.11 2.92 7.93
N ASP A 296 -14.39 4.22 7.97
CA ASP A 296 -15.12 4.84 9.08
C ASP A 296 -16.60 4.42 9.11
N ALA A 297 -17.22 4.20 7.94
CA ALA A 297 -18.55 3.63 7.84
C ALA A 297 -18.58 2.15 8.28
N LEU A 298 -17.58 1.36 7.89
CA LEU A 298 -17.43 -0.04 8.32
C LEU A 298 -17.29 -0.15 9.84
N ARG A 299 -16.48 0.70 10.48
CA ARG A 299 -16.37 0.76 11.95
C ARG A 299 -17.72 1.00 12.63
N ARG A 300 -18.50 1.96 12.13
CA ARG A 300 -19.84 2.26 12.66
C ARG A 300 -20.82 1.11 12.45
N GLN A 301 -20.82 0.52 11.25
CA GLN A 301 -21.71 -0.59 10.90
C GLN A 301 -21.37 -1.87 11.68
N MET A 302 -20.08 -2.16 11.88
CA MET A 302 -19.63 -3.26 12.74
C MET A 302 -20.10 -3.05 14.18
N GLN A 303 -19.86 -1.86 14.75
CA GLN A 303 -20.33 -1.52 16.10
C GLN A 303 -21.84 -1.73 16.26
N ALA A 304 -22.63 -1.29 15.27
CA ALA A 304 -24.08 -1.43 15.28
C ALA A 304 -24.54 -2.90 15.14
N ALA A 305 -23.83 -3.70 14.33
CA ALA A 305 -24.22 -5.08 14.03
C ALA A 305 -23.77 -6.10 15.09
N THR A 306 -22.60 -5.92 15.70
CA THR A 306 -21.98 -6.93 16.59
C THR A 306 -21.76 -6.42 18.02
N GLY A 307 -22.02 -5.13 18.28
CA GLY A 307 -21.68 -4.49 19.56
C GLY A 307 -20.18 -4.19 19.74
N SER A 308 -19.34 -4.48 18.72
CA SER A 308 -17.90 -4.22 18.75
C SER A 308 -17.39 -3.72 17.38
N PRO A 309 -16.45 -2.76 17.31
CA PRO A 309 -15.88 -2.30 16.05
C PRO A 309 -14.68 -3.17 15.61
N THR A 310 -14.67 -4.46 15.99
CA THR A 310 -13.52 -5.36 15.83
C THR A 310 -13.85 -6.59 14.98
N GLY A 311 -12.82 -7.21 14.42
CA GLY A 311 -12.90 -8.41 13.63
C GLY A 311 -12.98 -8.14 12.12
N ALA A 312 -12.83 -9.21 11.36
CA ALA A 312 -12.97 -9.21 9.92
C ALA A 312 -14.45 -9.41 9.52
N PRO A 313 -15.07 -8.49 8.77
CA PRO A 313 -16.43 -8.69 8.28
C PRO A 313 -16.44 -9.80 7.23
N THR A 314 -17.46 -10.66 7.27
CA THR A 314 -17.71 -11.65 6.20
C THR A 314 -18.29 -10.98 4.96
N ASP A 315 -18.20 -11.63 3.80
CA ASP A 315 -18.80 -11.10 2.57
C ASP A 315 -20.32 -10.87 2.71
N GLU A 316 -21.02 -11.78 3.41
CA GLU A 316 -22.45 -11.61 3.71
C GLU A 316 -22.73 -10.39 4.59
N MET A 317 -21.89 -10.13 5.60
CA MET A 317 -22.00 -8.94 6.45
C MET A 317 -21.80 -7.68 5.61
N LEU A 318 -20.79 -7.66 4.73
CA LEU A 318 -20.51 -6.52 3.86
C LEU A 318 -21.68 -6.23 2.92
N ASP A 319 -22.27 -7.26 2.31
CA ASP A 319 -23.42 -7.10 1.41
C ASP A 319 -24.65 -6.55 2.17
N ARG A 320 -24.90 -7.02 3.40
CA ARG A 320 -25.96 -6.47 4.27
C ARG A 320 -25.70 -5.03 4.68
N MET A 321 -24.46 -4.69 5.04
CA MET A 321 -24.07 -3.33 5.39
C MET A 321 -24.22 -2.38 4.20
N ALA A 322 -23.82 -2.81 3.00
CA ALA A 322 -23.97 -2.03 1.78
C ALA A 322 -25.44 -1.77 1.46
N ALA A 323 -26.31 -2.79 1.58
CA ALA A 323 -27.74 -2.64 1.39
C ALA A 323 -28.37 -1.70 2.44
N SER A 324 -27.97 -1.81 3.71
CA SER A 324 -28.44 -0.93 4.79
C SER A 324 -28.08 0.54 4.54
N VAL A 325 -26.84 0.80 4.16
CA VAL A 325 -26.35 2.15 3.86
C VAL A 325 -27.02 2.74 2.62
N ALA A 326 -27.30 1.93 1.59
CA ALA A 326 -28.02 2.38 0.41
C ALA A 326 -29.50 2.72 0.69
N ALA A 327 -30.13 2.03 1.65
CA ALA A 327 -31.52 2.21 2.04
C ALA A 327 -31.74 3.31 3.09
N ALA A 328 -30.69 3.82 3.73
CA ALA A 328 -30.81 4.88 4.74
C ALA A 328 -31.40 6.18 4.13
N PRO A 329 -32.38 6.81 4.78
CA PRO A 329 -32.96 8.06 4.29
C PRO A 329 -31.91 9.18 4.29
N ASP A 330 -31.93 10.00 3.24
CA ASP A 330 -31.03 11.14 3.10
C ASP A 330 -31.20 12.11 4.27
N LEU A 331 -30.20 12.14 5.16
CA LEU A 331 -30.22 12.97 6.36
C LEU A 331 -30.07 14.46 6.04
N ASN A 332 -29.67 14.84 4.82
CA ASN A 332 -29.62 16.23 4.37
C ASN A 332 -30.94 16.74 3.79
N ASN A 333 -31.95 15.87 3.61
CA ASN A 333 -33.30 16.26 3.16
C ASN A 333 -34.31 16.37 4.31
N ARG A 334 -33.85 16.74 5.52
CA ARG A 334 -34.76 17.17 6.57
C ARG A 334 -35.05 18.66 6.36
N SER A 335 -36.22 18.95 5.79
CA SER A 335 -36.83 20.27 5.92
C SER A 335 -36.82 20.65 7.41
N PRO A 336 -36.38 21.87 7.79
CA PRO A 336 -36.38 22.28 9.19
C PRO A 336 -37.81 22.12 9.73
N ALA A 337 -37.94 21.35 10.81
CA ALA A 337 -39.22 21.20 11.49
C ALA A 337 -39.72 22.60 11.86
N PRO A 338 -41.00 22.93 11.62
CA PRO A 338 -41.55 24.22 11.99
C PRO A 338 -41.39 24.36 13.50
N VAL A 339 -40.64 25.38 13.91
CA VAL A 339 -40.55 25.80 15.30
C VAL A 339 -41.97 26.17 15.72
N ARG A 340 -42.52 25.42 16.69
CA ARG A 340 -43.79 25.75 17.33
C ARG A 340 -43.56 26.71 18.48
#